data_AF-A0AAU7Q5B0-F1
#
_entry.id   AF-A0AAU7Q5B0-F1
#
_cell.length_a   1.000
_cell.length_b   1.000
_cell.length_c   1.000
_cell.angle_alpha   90.00
_cell.angle_beta   90.00
_cell.angle_gamma   90.00
#
_symmetry.space_group_name_H-M   'P 1'
#
loop_
_entity.id
_entity.type
_entity.pdbx_description
1 polymer ?
#
loop_
_entity_poly.entity_id
_entity_poly.type
_entity_poly.pdbx_seq_one_letter_code
_entity_poly.pdbx_strand_id
1 'polypeptide(L)'
;MGENFQEAPLPLGSVFRRDDHVILVSKPVGEPRKRYRLSVRISSIHEGIYQGFISSVENADDHEAPGDFFHREERISFEKRHIQGIASFAEKSAAQAR
;
A
#
# COMPACT_ATOMS: atom_id res chain seq x y z
N MET A 1 15.89 13.03 -0.94
CA MET A 1 15.04 12.14 -0.10
C MET A 1 14.62 10.99 -1.00
N GLY A 2 15.15 9.78 -0.80
CA GLY A 2 14.98 8.66 -1.71
C GLY A 2 13.83 7.76 -1.25
N GLU A 3 12.86 7.54 -2.13
CA GLU A 3 11.64 6.78 -1.84
C GLU A 3 11.92 5.26 -1.74
N ASN A 4 11.51 4.64 -0.63
CA ASN A 4 12.01 3.36 -0.12
C ASN A 4 11.11 2.14 -0.45
N PHE A 5 10.56 2.04 -1.66
CA PHE A 5 9.70 0.90 -2.04
C PHE A 5 10.33 0.02 -3.11
N GLN A 6 10.10 -1.30 -3.02
CA GLN A 6 10.57 -2.27 -4.00
C GLN A 6 9.48 -2.45 -5.06
N GLU A 7 9.84 -2.31 -6.34
CA GLU A 7 8.94 -2.42 -7.49
C GLU A 7 8.04 -3.67 -7.46
N ALA A 8 6.83 -3.52 -8.00
CA ALA A 8 5.89 -4.61 -8.17
C ALA A 8 6.01 -5.27 -9.57
N PRO A 9 6.03 -6.61 -9.67
CA PRO A 9 5.93 -7.30 -10.94
C PRO A 9 4.51 -7.16 -11.55
N LEU A 10 4.47 -6.80 -12.82
CA LEU A 10 3.28 -6.62 -13.67
C LEU A 10 2.45 -7.92 -13.87
N PRO A 11 1.15 -7.81 -14.26
CA PRO A 11 0.50 -6.61 -14.79
C PRO A 11 -0.42 -5.92 -13.78
N LEU A 12 -0.10 -4.64 -13.50
CA LEU A 12 -1.00 -3.68 -12.85
C LEU A 12 -2.06 -3.22 -13.86
N GLY A 13 -2.96 -4.14 -14.22
CA GLY A 13 -4.05 -3.92 -15.19
C GLY A 13 -5.19 -3.03 -14.69
N SER A 14 -4.99 -2.13 -13.74
CA SER A 14 -6.06 -1.31 -13.18
C SER A 14 -5.65 0.14 -12.96
N VAL A 15 -6.56 1.06 -13.31
CA VAL A 15 -6.48 2.49 -12.98
C VAL A 15 -6.90 2.63 -11.52
N PHE A 16 -5.93 2.82 -10.63
CA PHE A 16 -6.20 3.08 -9.22
C PHE A 16 -6.91 4.42 -9.04
N ARG A 17 -7.86 4.46 -8.12
CA ARG A 17 -8.68 5.62 -7.76
C ARG A 17 -8.46 6.02 -6.31
N ARG A 18 -8.98 7.18 -5.94
CA ARG A 18 -9.11 7.57 -4.54
C ARG A 18 -9.98 6.55 -3.80
N ASP A 19 -9.64 6.29 -2.54
CA ASP A 19 -10.23 5.29 -1.64
C ASP A 19 -9.95 3.82 -1.98
N ASP A 20 -9.25 3.52 -3.07
CA ASP A 20 -8.74 2.17 -3.32
C ASP A 20 -7.72 1.78 -2.24
N HIS A 21 -7.74 0.51 -1.87
CA HIS A 21 -6.75 -0.09 -1.00
C HIS A 21 -5.68 -0.79 -1.85
N VAL A 22 -4.41 -0.58 -1.50
CA VAL A 22 -3.27 -1.16 -2.19
C VAL A 22 -2.27 -1.71 -1.20
N ILE A 23 -1.51 -2.71 -1.62
CA ILE A 23 -0.39 -3.25 -0.85
C ILE A 23 0.93 -2.66 -1.36
N LEU A 24 1.71 -2.11 -0.44
CA LEU A 24 3.10 -1.71 -0.66
C LEU A 24 4.02 -2.65 0.11
N VAL A 25 5.15 -3.01 -0.50
CA VAL A 25 6.23 -3.73 0.19
C VAL A 25 7.42 -2.79 0.32
N SER A 26 7.83 -2.52 1.56
CA SER A 26 8.97 -1.65 1.83
C SER A 26 10.27 -2.33 1.40
N LYS A 27 11.30 -1.53 1.10
CA LYS A 27 12.68 -2.02 1.16
C LYS A 27 13.00 -2.48 2.59
N PRO A 28 14.01 -3.36 2.77
CA PRO A 28 14.45 -3.74 4.11
C PRO A 28 14.89 -2.52 4.92
N VAL A 29 14.30 -2.31 6.10
CA VAL A 29 14.60 -1.20 7.02
C VAL A 29 14.85 -1.73 8.43
N GLY A 30 15.55 -0.95 9.25
CA GLY A 30 15.92 -1.30 10.62
C GLY A 30 17.16 -2.19 10.76
N GLU A 31 17.42 -2.60 12.01
CA GLU A 31 18.49 -3.53 12.39
C GLU A 31 17.92 -4.54 13.42
N PRO A 32 17.73 -5.83 13.07
CA PRO A 32 18.01 -6.45 11.77
C PRO A 32 17.12 -5.89 10.65
N ARG A 33 17.61 -5.95 9.41
CA ARG A 33 16.89 -5.43 8.24
C ARG A 33 15.68 -6.31 7.92
N LYS A 34 14.48 -5.74 7.98
CA LYS A 34 13.22 -6.43 7.68
C LYS A 34 12.36 -5.64 6.71
N ARG A 35 11.57 -6.35 5.90
CA ARG A 35 10.59 -5.78 4.98
C ARG A 35 9.23 -5.71 5.64
N TYR A 36 8.45 -4.72 5.25
CA TYR A 36 7.10 -4.51 5.77
C TYR A 36 6.09 -4.52 4.64
N ARG A 37 4.97 -5.19 4.86
CA ARG A 37 3.78 -5.13 4.02
C ARG A 37 2.84 -4.07 4.59
N LEU A 38 2.60 -3.03 3.82
CA LEU A 38 1.75 -1.91 4.20
C LEU A 38 0.46 -1.98 3.40
N SER A 39 -0.67 -2.04 4.09
CA SER A 39 -1.98 -1.86 3.47
C SER A 39 -2.32 -0.38 3.46
N VAL A 40 -2.45 0.25 2.30
CA VAL A 40 -2.59 1.71 2.17
C VAL A 40 -3.90 2.06 1.46
N ARG A 41 -4.69 2.98 2.04
CA ARG A 41 -5.87 3.57 1.38
C ARG A 41 -5.47 4.85 0.67
N ILE A 42 -5.70 4.93 -0.64
CA ILE A 42 -5.33 6.10 -1.46
C ILE A 42 -6.21 7.29 -1.06
N SER A 43 -5.60 8.39 -0.63
CA SER A 43 -6.27 9.65 -0.32
C SER A 43 -6.31 10.62 -1.50
N SER A 44 -5.27 10.60 -2.33
CA SER A 44 -5.10 11.55 -3.43
C SER A 44 -4.12 11.01 -4.49
N ILE A 45 -4.30 11.48 -5.72
CA ILE A 45 -3.47 11.11 -6.88
C ILE A 45 -3.12 12.41 -7.60
N HIS A 46 -1.82 12.71 -7.72
CA HIS A 46 -1.32 13.89 -8.40
C HIS A 46 -0.16 13.48 -9.31
N GLU A 47 -0.32 13.68 -10.62
CA GLU A 47 0.76 13.48 -11.61
C GLU A 47 1.46 12.11 -11.54
N GLY A 48 0.73 11.04 -11.22
CA GLY A 48 1.27 9.68 -11.10
C GLY A 48 1.88 9.34 -9.73
N ILE A 49 1.91 10.31 -8.81
CA ILE A 49 2.23 10.12 -7.40
C ILE A 49 0.93 9.89 -6.64
N TYR A 50 0.87 8.77 -5.93
CA TYR A 50 -0.22 8.39 -5.05
C TYR A 50 0.13 8.78 -3.64
N GLN A 51 -0.84 9.30 -2.92
CA GLN A 51 -0.75 9.50 -1.49
C GLN A 51 -1.83 8.68 -0.82
N GLY A 52 -1.54 8.15 0.36
CA GLY A 52 -2.50 7.39 1.12
C GLY A 52 -2.17 7.31 2.60
N PHE A 53 -3.05 6.65 3.33
CA PHE A 53 -2.91 6.38 4.75
C PHE A 53 -2.70 4.90 4.99
N ILE A 54 -1.74 4.57 5.84
CA ILE A 54 -1.47 3.20 6.25
C ILE A 54 -2.64 2.71 7.11
N SER A 55 -3.30 1.65 6.66
CA SER A 55 -4.41 0.99 7.36
C SER A 55 -3.94 -0.21 8.19
N SER A 56 -2.86 -0.89 7.76
CA SER A 56 -2.22 -2.00 8.47
C SER A 56 -0.73 -2.06 8.13
N VAL A 57 0.06 -2.52 9.09
CA VAL A 57 1.49 -2.80 8.95
C VAL A 57 1.72 -4.24 9.40
N GLU A 58 2.33 -5.03 8.54
CA GLU A 58 2.72 -6.40 8.82
C GLU A 58 4.20 -6.55 8.48
N ASN A 59 4.92 -7.37 9.25
CA ASN A 59 6.24 -7.79 8.82
C ASN A 59 6.09 -8.78 7.65
N ALA A 60 6.85 -8.56 6.59
CA ALA A 60 6.77 -9.36 5.37
C ALA A 60 7.68 -10.59 5.41
N ASP A 61 8.69 -10.59 6.28
CA ASP A 61 9.70 -11.64 6.39
C ASP A 61 9.37 -12.64 7.52
N ASP A 62 8.70 -12.19 8.58
CA ASP A 62 8.28 -13.02 9.72
C ASP A 62 6.91 -12.56 10.26
N HIS A 63 6.30 -13.34 11.16
CA HIS A 63 5.05 -12.98 11.83
C HIS A 63 5.28 -12.17 13.13
N GLU A 64 6.46 -11.58 13.31
CA GLU A 64 6.71 -10.74 14.48
C GLU A 64 5.95 -9.42 14.39
N ALA A 65 5.69 -8.81 15.55
CA ALA A 65 5.04 -7.51 15.61
C ALA A 65 5.84 -6.49 14.79
N PRO A 66 5.16 -5.63 14.00
CA PRO A 66 5.85 -4.59 13.24
C PRO A 66 6.53 -3.62 14.22
N GLY A 67 7.80 -3.29 13.96
CA GLY A 67 8.53 -2.29 14.73
C GLY A 67 8.05 -0.86 14.47
N ASP A 68 8.74 0.13 15.04
CA ASP A 68 8.37 1.56 15.00
C ASP A 68 8.72 2.29 13.69
N PHE A 69 8.82 1.59 12.56
CA PHE A 69 9.23 2.20 11.29
C PHE A 69 8.07 2.74 10.46
N PHE A 70 6.90 2.12 10.61
CA PHE A 70 5.67 2.52 9.93
C PHE A 70 4.52 2.40 10.92
N HIS A 71 3.65 3.39 10.94
CA HIS A 71 2.52 3.41 11.85
C HIS A 71 1.19 3.43 11.10
N ARG A 72 0.15 2.87 11.72
CA ARG A 72 -1.21 3.04 11.23
C ARG A 72 -1.58 4.53 11.24
N GLU A 73 -2.37 4.94 10.25
CA GLU A 73 -2.78 6.33 9.97
C GLU A 73 -1.66 7.26 9.53
N GLU A 74 -0.42 6.77 9.42
CA GLU A 74 0.68 7.53 8.84
C GLU A 74 0.42 7.78 7.35
N ARG A 75 0.76 8.98 6.89
CA ARG A 75 0.62 9.38 5.49
C ARG A 75 1.86 8.98 4.71
N ILE A 76 1.64 8.35 3.55
CA ILE A 76 2.72 7.86 2.70
C ILE A 76 2.51 8.27 1.25
N SER A 77 3.60 8.53 0.55
CA SER A 77 3.63 8.82 -0.90
C SER A 77 4.33 7.69 -1.64
N PHE A 78 3.80 7.28 -2.77
CA PHE A 78 4.33 6.19 -3.57
C PHE A 78 3.92 6.32 -5.04
N GLU A 79 4.72 5.76 -5.94
CA GLU A 79 4.41 5.72 -7.37
C GLU A 79 3.64 4.45 -7.74
N LYS A 80 2.94 4.49 -8.88
CA LYS A 80 2.17 3.34 -9.40
C LYS A 80 2.97 2.04 -9.43
N ARG A 81 4.25 2.11 -9.79
CA ARG A 81 5.15 0.95 -9.94
C ARG A 81 5.48 0.24 -8.63
N HIS A 82 5.17 0.83 -7.47
CA HIS A 82 5.45 0.24 -6.16
C HIS A 82 4.29 -0.60 -5.59
N ILE A 83 3.23 -0.83 -6.37
CA ILE A 83 1.99 -1.45 -5.90
C ILE A 83 1.91 -2.93 -6.31
N GLN A 84 1.83 -3.88 -5.36
CA GLN A 84 1.82 -5.33 -5.64
C GLN A 84 0.42 -6.00 -5.77
N GLY A 85 -0.72 -5.29 -5.62
CA GLY A 85 -2.12 -5.80 -5.75
C GLY A 85 -3.03 -5.35 -4.59
N ILE A 86 -4.32 -5.72 -4.43
CA ILE A 86 -5.49 -5.71 -5.34
C ILE A 86 -6.27 -4.42 -5.03
N ALA A 87 -6.64 -3.63 -6.07
CA ALA A 87 -7.62 -2.56 -5.95
C ALA A 87 -9.00 -3.16 -5.66
N SER A 88 -9.36 -3.30 -4.39
CA SER A 88 -10.73 -3.64 -4.03
C SER A 88 -11.59 -2.43 -4.33
N PHE A 89 -12.29 -2.46 -5.47
CA PHE A 89 -13.54 -1.72 -5.59
C PHE A 89 -14.45 -2.25 -4.49
N ALA A 90 -14.55 -1.54 -3.37
CA ALA A 90 -15.79 -1.52 -2.64
C ALA A 90 -16.81 -0.72 -3.49
N GLU A 91 -17.08 -1.19 -4.71
CA GLU A 91 -18.46 -1.13 -5.17
C GLU A 91 -19.21 -1.91 -4.10
N LYS A 92 -19.97 -1.19 -3.27
CA LYS A 92 -21.23 -1.75 -2.79
C LYS A 92 -21.92 -2.24 -4.06
N SER A 93 -21.70 -3.50 -4.44
CA SER A 93 -22.56 -4.17 -5.38
C SER A 93 -23.93 -4.01 -4.76
N ALA A 94 -24.73 -3.17 -5.41
CA ALA A 94 -26.14 -3.10 -5.22
C ALA A 94 -26.69 -4.52 -5.38
N ALA A 95 -26.82 -5.24 -4.26
CA ALA A 95 -27.86 -6.24 -4.13
C ALA A 95 -29.14 -5.49 -3.76
N GLN A 96 -29.60 -4.64 -4.67
CA GLN A 96 -31.03 -4.41 -4.83
C GLN A 96 -31.55 -5.57 -5.67
N ALA A 97 -32.19 -6.54 -5.02
CA ALA A 97 -33.07 -7.46 -5.70
C ALA A 97 -34.22 -7.83 -4.75
N ARG A 98 -35.26 -6.99 -4.84
CA ARG A 98 -36.65 -7.15 -4.39
C ARG A 98 -36.97 -6.90 -2.92
#